data_AF-A0A418KK99-F1
#
_entry.id   AF-A0A418KK99-F1
#
_cell.length_a   1.000
_cell.length_b   1.000
_cell.length_c   1.000
_cell.angle_alpha   90.00
_cell.angle_beta   90.00
_cell.angle_gamma   90.00
#
_symmetry.space_group_name_H-M   'P 1'
#
loop_
_entity.id
_entity.type
_entity.pdbx_description
1 polymer ?
#
loop_
_entity_poly.entity_id
_entity_poly.type
_entity_poly.pdbx_seq_one_letter_code
_entity_poly.pdbx_strand_id
1 'polypeptide(L)'
;MPKVQSHLHLTGAMRPATLDELATRHGVAVPPLAALTGGPYEWSVFQGRYDAARAVIRTADDVARVVREAAEDDAADGCGWSEL
;
A
#
# COMPACT_ATOMS: atom_id res chain seq x y z
N MET A 1 -11.45 -14.36 -17.87
CA MET A 1 -10.13 -15.03 -17.93
C MET A 1 -9.56 -15.02 -16.53
N PRO A 2 -9.06 -16.16 -15.99
CA PRO A 2 -8.43 -16.16 -14.67
C PRO A 2 -7.20 -15.25 -14.66
N LYS A 3 -7.06 -14.42 -13.62
CA LYS A 3 -5.93 -13.51 -13.43
C LYS A 3 -4.98 -14.04 -12.37
N VAL A 4 -3.71 -13.67 -12.51
CA VAL A 4 -2.63 -13.94 -11.57
C VAL A 4 -1.93 -12.63 -11.24
N GLN A 5 -1.64 -12.40 -9.96
CA GLN A 5 -0.80 -11.32 -9.48
C GLN A 5 0.55 -11.89 -9.06
N SER A 6 1.56 -11.79 -9.94
CA SER A 6 2.87 -12.41 -9.71
C SER A 6 3.92 -11.46 -9.12
N HIS A 7 3.60 -10.17 -8.99
CA HIS A 7 4.55 -9.20 -8.46
C HIS A 7 3.80 -8.11 -7.70
N LEU A 8 3.57 -8.37 -6.41
CA LEU A 8 2.96 -7.43 -5.51
C LEU A 8 3.89 -7.11 -4.34
N HIS A 9 4.18 -5.84 -4.13
CA HIS A 9 4.95 -5.41 -2.97
C HIS A 9 4.01 -5.23 -1.77
N LEU A 10 4.27 -5.89 -0.63
CA LEU A 10 3.46 -5.75 0.60
C LEU A 10 3.09 -4.29 0.92
N THR A 11 4.08 -3.40 1.08
CA THR A 11 3.83 -1.99 1.40
C THR A 11 3.26 -1.19 0.24
N GLY A 12 3.40 -1.69 -0.99
CA GLY A 12 2.80 -1.11 -2.19
C GLY A 12 1.33 -1.50 -2.38
N ALA A 13 0.92 -2.64 -1.79
CA ALA A 13 -0.45 -3.13 -1.78
C ALA A 13 -1.31 -2.54 -0.66
N MET A 14 -0.71 -1.79 0.27
CA MET A 14 -1.42 -1.15 1.37
C MET A 14 -2.43 -0.14 0.83
N ARG A 15 -3.70 -0.30 1.22
CA ARG A 15 -4.75 0.67 0.88
C ARG A 15 -4.35 2.07 1.38
N PRO A 16 -4.59 3.14 0.61
CA PRO A 16 -4.27 4.51 1.05
C PRO A 16 -4.91 4.89 2.40
N ALA A 17 -6.14 4.46 2.65
CA ALA A 17 -6.82 4.69 3.92
C ALA A 17 -6.13 3.99 5.10
N THR A 18 -5.60 2.77 4.89
CA THR A 18 -4.83 2.03 5.89
C THR A 18 -3.50 2.73 6.19
N LEU A 19 -2.82 3.26 5.16
CA LEU A 19 -1.63 4.10 5.36
C LEU A 19 -1.96 5.33 6.21
N ASP A 20 -3.01 6.07 5.87
CA ASP A 20 -3.39 7.29 6.58
C ASP A 20 -3.77 7.03 8.05
N GLU A 21 -4.46 5.92 8.32
CA GLU A 21 -4.81 5.48 9.68
C GLU A 21 -3.56 5.13 10.51
N LEU A 22 -2.70 4.26 9.98
CA LEU A 22 -1.49 3.83 10.70
C LEU A 22 -0.49 4.97 10.86
N ALA A 23 -0.38 5.85 9.86
CA ALA A 23 0.43 7.05 9.92
C ALA A 23 -0.04 8.00 11.03
N THR A 24 -1.36 8.19 11.15
CA THR A 24 -1.97 8.97 12.23
C THR A 24 -1.66 8.36 13.60
N ARG A 25 -1.83 7.03 13.74
CA ARG A 25 -1.52 6.30 14.97
C ARG A 25 -0.05 6.45 15.41
N HIS A 26 0.85 6.57 14.44
CA HIS A 26 2.29 6.52 14.67
C HIS A 26 3.01 7.85 14.54
N GLY A 27 2.29 8.94 14.23
CA GLY A 27 2.86 10.26 14.02
C GLY A 27 3.79 10.34 12.81
N VAL A 28 3.54 9.53 11.77
CA VAL A 28 4.34 9.50 10.54
C VAL A 28 3.72 10.46 9.53
N ALA A 29 4.53 11.37 8.96
CA ALA A 29 4.07 12.25 7.90
C ALA A 29 3.95 11.49 6.58
N VAL A 30 2.84 11.71 5.86
CA VAL A 30 2.59 11.11 4.55
C VAL A 30 2.37 12.23 3.53
N PRO A 31 3.14 12.28 2.43
CA PRO A 31 2.86 13.22 1.35
C PRO A 31 1.44 13.01 0.80
N PRO A 32 0.64 14.08 0.57
CA PRO A 32 -0.75 13.93 0.18
C PRO A 32 -0.89 13.25 -1.19
N LEU A 33 -1.87 12.36 -1.34
CA LEU A 33 -2.08 11.63 -2.59
C LEU A 33 -2.33 12.58 -3.78
N ALA A 34 -3.00 13.70 -3.54
CA ALA A 34 -3.26 14.75 -4.54
C ALA A 34 -1.98 15.40 -5.12
N ALA A 35 -0.81 15.18 -4.52
CA ALA A 35 0.47 15.62 -5.06
C ALA A 35 1.06 14.65 -6.12
N LEU A 36 0.47 13.47 -6.33
CA LEU A 36 0.78 12.61 -7.47
C LEU A 36 0.06 13.15 -8.71
N THR A 37 0.71 14.07 -9.41
CA THR A 37 0.12 14.83 -10.53
C THR A 37 0.51 14.31 -11.92
N GLY A 38 1.30 13.24 -12.02
CA GLY A 38 1.87 12.77 -13.30
C GLY A 38 3.01 13.65 -13.83
N GLY A 39 3.49 14.60 -13.02
CA GLY A 39 4.53 15.57 -13.37
C GLY A 39 5.93 15.18 -12.89
N PRO A 40 6.95 16.01 -13.18
CA PRO A 40 8.35 15.70 -12.87
C PRO A 40 8.65 15.48 -11.38
N TYR A 41 7.78 15.92 -10.47
CA TYR A 41 7.91 15.73 -9.02
C TYR A 41 7.15 14.52 -8.47
N GLU A 42 6.48 13.74 -9.34
CA GLU A 42 5.70 12.58 -8.90
C GLU A 42 6.58 11.54 -8.20
N TRP A 43 7.82 11.33 -8.68
CA TRP A 43 8.71 10.33 -8.11
C TRP A 43 9.01 10.58 -6.62
N SER A 44 9.27 11.82 -6.22
CA SER A 44 9.56 12.12 -4.81
C SER A 44 8.33 11.97 -3.93
N VAL A 45 7.15 12.31 -4.44
CA VAL A 45 5.86 12.10 -3.75
C VAL A 45 5.58 10.60 -3.60
N PHE A 46 5.75 9.83 -4.68
CA PHE A 46 5.60 8.37 -4.67
C PHE A 46 6.56 7.73 -3.66
N GLN A 47 7.85 8.04 -3.76
CA GLN A 47 8.88 7.49 -2.88
C GLN A 47 8.60 7.85 -1.42
N GLY A 48 8.25 9.10 -1.12
CA GLY A 48 7.94 9.53 0.25
C GLY A 48 6.71 8.83 0.84
N ARG A 49 5.67 8.57 0.04
CA ARG A 49 4.52 7.77 0.49
C ARG A 49 4.92 6.30 0.73
N TYR A 50 5.75 5.74 -0.14
CA TYR A 50 6.22 4.35 0.00
C TYR A 50 7.13 4.17 1.22
N ASP A 51 7.99 5.14 1.52
CA ASP A 51 8.80 5.16 2.73
C ASP A 51 7.93 5.27 3.99
N ALA A 52 6.88 6.10 3.95
CA ALA A 52 5.91 6.17 5.04
C ALA A 52 5.18 4.82 5.24
N ALA A 53 4.75 4.16 4.16
CA ALA A 53 4.11 2.84 4.23
C ALA A 53 4.99 1.78 4.90
N ARG A 54 6.30 1.82 4.66
CA ARG A 54 7.26 0.95 5.36
C ARG A 54 7.39 1.32 6.84
N ALA A 55 7.42 2.60 7.17
CA ALA A 55 7.63 3.10 8.52
C ALA A 55 6.44 2.87 9.48
N VAL A 56 5.22 2.71 8.93
CA VAL A 56 4.00 2.50 9.72
C VAL A 56 3.72 1.04 10.07
N ILE A 57 4.36 0.08 9.39
CA ILE A 57 4.28 -1.34 9.79
C ILE A 57 5.18 -1.55 11.01
N ARG A 58 4.59 -1.82 12.18
CA ARG A 58 5.33 -1.97 13.44
C ARG A 58 5.07 -3.27 14.17
N THR A 59 3.97 -3.94 13.85
CA THR A 59 3.52 -5.16 14.51
C THR A 59 3.17 -6.25 13.50
N ALA A 60 3.09 -7.49 13.97
CA ALA A 60 2.61 -8.61 13.15
C ALA A 60 1.15 -8.40 12.70
N ASP A 61 0.34 -7.71 13.51
CA ASP A 61 -1.05 -7.40 13.17
C ASP A 61 -1.15 -6.41 12.01
N ASP A 62 -0.24 -5.43 11.92
CA ASP A 62 -0.18 -4.51 10.78
C ASP A 62 0.14 -5.27 9.48
N VAL A 63 1.09 -6.21 9.54
CA VAL A 63 1.42 -7.09 8.40
C VAL A 63 0.21 -7.94 8.00
N ALA A 64 -0.39 -8.63 8.97
CA ALA A 64 -1.54 -9.50 8.73
C ALA A 64 -2.73 -8.72 8.13
N ARG A 65 -2.94 -7.49 8.59
CA ARG A 65 -3.95 -6.58 8.02
C ARG A 65 -3.66 -6.30 6.55
N VAL A 66 -2.46 -5.87 6.20
CA VAL A 66 -2.13 -5.52 4.80
C VAL A 66 -2.19 -6.73 3.88
N VAL A 67 -1.72 -7.90 4.32
CA VAL A 67 -1.84 -9.16 3.56
C VAL A 67 -3.30 -9.48 3.27
N ARG A 68 -4.18 -9.38 4.28
CA ARG A 68 -5.61 -9.65 4.14
C ARG A 68 -6.27 -8.66 3.18
N GLU A 69 -6.00 -7.37 3.34
CA GLU A 69 -6.56 -6.32 2.48
C GLU A 69 -6.12 -6.49 1.02
N ALA A 70 -4.84 -6.81 0.79
CA ALA A 70 -4.32 -7.10 -0.55
C ALA A 70 -5.02 -8.32 -1.19
N ALA A 71 -5.22 -9.40 -0.43
CA ALA A 71 -5.92 -10.59 -0.92
C ALA A 71 -7.41 -10.33 -1.21
N GLU A 72 -8.08 -9.51 -0.38
CA GLU A 72 -9.46 -9.05 -0.62
C GLU A 72 -9.56 -8.26 -1.93
N ASP A 73 -8.61 -7.33 -2.15
CA ASP A 73 -8.58 -6.46 -3.34
C ASP A 73 -8.29 -7.28 -4.61
N ASP A 74 -7.29 -8.18 -4.56
CA ASP A 74 -6.97 -9.09 -5.66
C ASP A 74 -8.15 -10.01 -6.00
N ALA A 75 -8.84 -10.56 -5.00
CA ALA A 75 -10.02 -11.40 -5.22
C ALA A 75 -11.18 -10.61 -5.86
N ALA A 76 -11.40 -9.37 -5.44
CA ALA A 76 -12.40 -8.47 -6.03
C ALA A 76 -12.08 -8.16 -7.51
N ASP A 77 -10.79 -8.07 -7.85
CA ASP A 77 -10.32 -7.89 -9.23
C ASP A 77 -10.34 -9.18 -10.07
N GLY A 78 -10.79 -10.30 -9.51
CA GLY A 78 -10.88 -11.60 -10.17
C GLY A 78 -9.54 -12.34 -10.27
N CYS A 79 -8.59 -12.00 -9.40
CA CYS A 79 -7.34 -12.73 -9.25
C CYS A 79 -7.58 -14.05 -8.51
N GLY A 80 -7.10 -15.15 -9.07
CA GLY A 80 -7.19 -16.48 -8.46
C GLY A 80 -5.92 -16.91 -7.72
N TRP A 81 -4.82 -16.18 -7.90
CA TRP A 81 -3.52 -16.46 -7.30
C TRP A 81 -2.71 -15.17 -7.15
N SER A 82 -2.15 -14.96 -5.98
CA SER A 82 -1.32 -13.80 -5.65
C SER A 82 0.01 -14.21 -5.04
N GLU A 83 1.08 -13.58 -5.49
CA GLU A 83 2.44 -13.64 -4.94
C GLU A 83 2.78 -12.29 -4.33
N LEU A 84 3.07 -12.30 -3.03
CA LEU A 84 3.29 -11.14 -2.16
C LEU A 84 4.59 -11.28 -1.37
#